data_AF-S7X3R5-F1
#
_entry.id   AF-S7X3R5-F1
#
_cell.length_a   1.000
_cell.length_b   1.000
_cell.length_c   1.000
_cell.angle_alpha   90.00
_cell.angle_beta   90.00
_cell.angle_gamma   90.00
#
_symmetry.space_group_name_H-M   'P 1'
#
loop_
_entity.id
_entity.type
_entity.pdbx_description
1 polymer ?
#
loop_
_entity_poly.entity_id
_entity_poly.type
_entity_poly.pdbx_seq_one_letter_code
_entity_poly.pdbx_strand_id
1 'polypeptide(L)'
;MAEEFYITQTYVSTGMNNGYWQTVYHYDDILIFKFGVSGNLDWGRSIFKRSNSPSYNAFLKNDELHVLLNSGKNLLEKDDGRTKVSKGWFESSSLYDIVYNSSGEVVYSKIQDNKGKTYYQPFYGTYQDGKFIMMSSGGKKRQFMILQ
;
A
#
# COMPACT_ATOMS: atom_id res chain seq x y z
N MET A 1 2.28 12.95 3.13
CA MET A 1 2.78 11.74 2.44
C MET A 1 2.74 11.98 0.95
N ALA A 2 3.57 11.27 0.19
CA ALA A 2 3.55 11.25 -1.26
C ALA A 2 3.72 9.80 -1.77
N GLU A 3 3.26 9.52 -2.97
CA GLU A 3 3.43 8.24 -3.66
C GLU A 3 4.12 8.50 -5.00
N GLU A 4 5.12 7.70 -5.35
CA GLU A 4 5.74 7.78 -6.67
C GLU A 4 4.75 7.32 -7.75
N PHE A 5 4.54 8.17 -8.76
CA PHE A 5 3.66 7.86 -9.87
C PHE A 5 4.31 8.19 -11.21
N TYR A 6 4.31 7.21 -12.11
CA TYR A 6 4.76 7.38 -13.49
C TYR A 6 4.00 6.47 -14.46
N ILE A 7 4.11 6.78 -15.75
CA ILE A 7 3.41 6.07 -16.83
C ILE A 7 4.44 5.59 -17.85
N THR A 8 4.34 4.33 -18.25
CA THR A 8 5.12 3.77 -19.36
C THR A 8 4.20 3.32 -20.48
N GLN A 9 4.63 3.46 -21.73
CA GLN A 9 3.93 2.91 -22.89
C GLN A 9 4.82 1.86 -23.58
N THR A 10 4.28 0.68 -23.80
CA THR A 10 4.99 -0.42 -24.47
C THR A 10 4.16 -0.90 -25.65
N TYR A 11 4.79 -1.06 -26.81
CA TYR A 11 4.14 -1.68 -27.96
C TYR A 11 4.13 -3.21 -27.79
N VAL A 12 2.94 -3.80 -27.82
CA VAL A 12 2.73 -5.25 -27.74
C VAL A 12 2.44 -5.77 -29.15
N SER A 13 3.40 -6.50 -29.72
CA SER A 13 3.21 -7.19 -31.00
C SER A 13 2.36 -8.46 -30.81
N THR A 14 1.32 -8.63 -31.61
CA THR A 14 0.43 -9.81 -31.57
C THR A 14 0.68 -10.77 -32.73
N GLY A 15 1.79 -10.63 -33.46
CA GLY A 15 2.13 -11.45 -34.64
C GLY A 15 2.14 -10.63 -35.93
N MET A 16 1.90 -11.29 -37.08
CA MET A 16 2.19 -10.76 -38.41
C MET A 16 1.53 -9.39 -38.66
N ASN A 17 2.34 -8.32 -38.61
CA ASN A 17 2.00 -6.90 -38.80
C ASN A 17 0.84 -6.36 -37.97
N ASN A 18 0.63 -6.87 -36.75
CA ASN A 18 -0.39 -6.34 -35.85
C ASN A 18 0.17 -6.14 -34.43
N GLY A 19 -0.38 -5.16 -33.73
CA GLY A 19 -0.03 -4.87 -32.35
C GLY A 19 -0.77 -3.65 -31.83
N TYR A 20 -0.65 -3.41 -30.53
CA TYR A 20 -1.29 -2.28 -29.85
C TYR A 20 -0.34 -1.66 -28.83
N TRP A 21 -0.55 -0.38 -28.56
CA TRP A 21 0.12 0.30 -27.45
C TRP A 21 -0.58 -0.05 -26.14
N GLN A 22 0.20 -0.51 -25.17
CA GLN A 22 -0.26 -0.73 -23.81
C GLN A 22 0.29 0.37 -22.91
N THR A 23 -0.62 1.13 -22.29
CA THR A 23 -0.29 2.09 -21.23
C THR A 23 -0.28 1.36 -19.89
N VAL A 24 0.81 1.49 -19.16
CA VAL A 24 0.98 0.91 -17.82
C VAL A 24 1.21 2.05 -16.83
N TYR A 25 0.37 2.10 -15.80
CA TYR A 25 0.52 2.99 -14.67
C TYR A 25 1.37 2.32 -13.61
N HIS A 26 2.21 3.09 -12.93
CA HIS A 26 3.02 2.63 -11.81
C HIS A 26 2.76 3.54 -10.63
N TYR A 27 2.23 2.94 -9.56
CA TYR A 27 2.02 3.53 -8.24
C TYR A 27 3.02 2.86 -7.33
N ASP A 28 4.24 3.37 -7.32
CA ASP A 28 5.37 2.80 -6.60
C ASP A 28 5.61 3.60 -5.31
N ASP A 29 6.46 3.09 -4.42
CA ASP A 29 7.07 3.78 -3.26
C ASP A 29 6.26 4.89 -2.55
N ILE A 30 5.88 4.66 -1.29
CA ILE A 30 5.23 5.68 -0.45
C ILE A 30 6.30 6.38 0.38
N LEU A 31 6.35 7.71 0.30
CA LEU A 31 7.19 8.58 1.12
C LEU A 31 6.39 9.21 2.25
N ILE A 32 6.91 9.09 3.46
CA ILE A 32 6.28 9.55 4.70
C ILE A 32 7.24 10.52 5.37
N PHE A 33 6.76 11.72 5.68
CA PHE A 33 7.55 12.77 6.32
C PHE A 33 6.76 13.33 7.49
N LYS A 34 7.45 13.53 8.62
CA LYS A 34 6.96 14.34 9.73
C LYS A 34 7.75 15.62 9.80
N PHE A 35 7.03 16.73 9.81
CA PHE A 35 7.59 18.06 10.04
C PHE A 35 7.31 18.48 11.47
N GLY A 36 8.32 19.08 12.10
CA GLY A 36 8.19 19.75 13.39
C GLY A 36 7.43 21.08 13.24
N VAL A 37 7.06 21.67 14.38
CA VAL A 37 6.30 22.94 14.42
C VAL A 37 7.00 24.12 13.74
N SER A 38 8.34 24.07 13.64
CA SER A 38 9.15 25.08 12.92
C SER A 38 9.21 24.86 11.41
N GLY A 39 8.61 23.80 10.88
CA GLY A 39 8.70 23.40 9.48
C GLY A 39 9.97 22.60 9.14
N ASN A 40 10.83 22.34 10.12
CA ASN A 40 11.97 21.43 9.94
C ASN A 40 11.48 19.98 9.77
N LEU A 41 12.23 19.18 8.99
CA LEU A 41 11.96 17.76 8.87
C LEU A 41 12.46 17.03 10.13
N ASP A 42 11.54 16.46 10.91
CA ASP A 42 11.88 15.67 12.10
C ASP A 42 12.38 14.29 11.68
N TRP A 43 11.63 13.62 10.80
CA TRP A 43 12.03 12.33 10.23
C TRP A 43 11.32 12.03 8.90
N GLY A 44 11.93 11.12 8.12
CA GLY A 44 11.37 10.53 6.92
C GLY A 44 11.41 9.00 6.95
N ARG A 45 10.42 8.36 6.33
CA ARG A 45 10.29 6.91 6.14
C ARG A 45 9.81 6.61 4.72
N SER A 46 10.02 5.38 4.28
CA SER A 46 9.59 4.93 2.96
C SER A 46 9.07 3.49 3.00
N ILE A 47 7.93 3.25 2.33
CA ILE A 47 7.39 1.92 2.06
C ILE A 47 7.64 1.61 0.58
N PHE A 48 8.59 0.73 0.28
CA PHE A 48 8.87 0.35 -1.11
C PHE A 48 7.85 -0.66 -1.62
N LYS A 49 6.93 -0.22 -2.46
CA LYS A 49 5.86 -1.06 -3.03
C LYS A 49 5.83 -0.90 -4.55
N ARG A 50 5.19 -1.85 -5.23
CA ARG A 50 4.91 -1.75 -6.67
C ARG A 50 3.47 -2.13 -6.96
N SER A 51 2.75 -1.29 -7.70
CA SER A 51 1.36 -1.54 -8.06
C SER A 51 0.99 -0.84 -9.37
N ASN A 52 0.12 -1.48 -10.15
CA ASN A 52 -0.42 -0.88 -11.37
C ASN A 52 -1.75 -0.12 -11.13
N SER A 53 -2.14 0.02 -9.86
CA SER A 53 -3.32 0.75 -9.42
C SER A 53 -3.11 1.31 -8.00
N PRO A 54 -3.87 2.33 -7.58
CA PRO A 54 -3.84 2.80 -6.20
C PRO A 54 -4.16 1.66 -5.23
N SER A 55 -3.31 1.45 -4.22
CA SER A 55 -3.31 0.20 -3.44
C SER A 55 -3.22 0.36 -1.92
N TYR A 56 -3.22 1.59 -1.41
CA TYR A 56 -3.12 1.86 0.02
C TYR A 56 -4.15 2.89 0.48
N ASN A 57 -4.37 2.97 1.78
CA ASN A 57 -5.07 4.07 2.44
C ASN A 57 -4.34 4.41 3.72
N ALA A 58 -4.37 5.68 4.12
CA ALA A 58 -3.75 6.12 5.34
C ALA A 58 -4.65 7.08 6.11
N PHE A 59 -4.59 6.97 7.43
CA PHE A 59 -5.41 7.76 8.35
C PHE A 59 -4.68 7.93 9.68
N LEU A 60 -5.12 8.93 10.44
CA LEU A 60 -4.62 9.17 11.79
C LEU A 60 -5.56 8.55 12.82
N LYS A 61 -5.00 7.88 13.81
CA LYS A 61 -5.71 7.35 14.98
C LYS A 61 -4.79 7.45 16.18
N ASN A 62 -5.27 8.05 17.27
CA ASN A 62 -4.49 8.22 18.52
C ASN A 62 -3.10 8.85 18.30
N ASP A 63 -3.03 9.87 17.44
CA ASP A 63 -1.77 10.54 17.04
C ASP A 63 -0.74 9.67 16.31
N GLU A 64 -1.14 8.47 15.87
CA GLU A 64 -0.35 7.57 15.05
C GLU A 64 -0.85 7.57 13.61
N LEU A 65 0.09 7.45 12.67
CA LEU A 65 -0.22 7.30 11.25
C LEU A 65 -0.33 5.81 10.91
N HIS A 66 -1.53 5.40 10.53
CA HIS A 66 -1.80 4.08 10.00
C HIS A 66 -1.72 4.09 8.48
N VAL A 67 -1.05 3.08 7.90
CA VAL A 67 -0.99 2.86 6.45
C VAL A 67 -1.41 1.43 6.17
N LEU A 68 -2.61 1.28 5.62
CA LEU A 68 -3.16 0.00 5.21
C LEU A 68 -2.82 -0.30 3.75
N LEU A 69 -2.17 -1.43 3.50
CA LEU A 69 -1.89 -1.89 2.14
C LEU A 69 -1.75 -3.42 2.06
N ASN A 70 -1.93 -3.94 0.85
CA ASN A 70 -1.57 -5.32 0.54
C ASN A 70 -0.10 -5.39 0.10
N SER A 71 0.62 -6.39 0.63
CA SER A 71 2.05 -6.63 0.36
C SER A 71 2.33 -8.11 0.13
N GLY A 72 3.50 -8.44 -0.43
CA GLY A 72 4.13 -9.74 -0.18
C GLY A 72 4.22 -10.09 1.31
N LYS A 73 4.35 -11.38 1.63
CA LYS A 73 4.32 -11.88 3.01
C LYS A 73 5.56 -11.55 3.83
N ASN A 74 6.70 -11.34 3.17
CA ASN A 74 7.95 -11.05 3.85
C ASN A 74 8.25 -9.55 3.78
N LEU A 75 8.01 -8.86 4.89
CA LEU A 75 8.49 -7.50 5.08
C LEU A 75 9.98 -7.57 5.43
N LEU A 76 10.81 -6.91 4.65
CA LEU A 76 12.23 -6.76 4.95
C LEU A 76 12.44 -5.37 5.53
N GLU A 77 12.62 -5.32 6.85
CA GLU A 77 13.09 -4.13 7.55
C GLU A 77 14.56 -3.89 7.20
N LYS A 78 14.92 -2.62 6.99
CA LYS A 78 16.30 -2.20 6.86
C LYS A 78 16.67 -1.37 8.08
N ASP A 79 17.92 -1.51 8.53
CA ASP A 79 18.45 -0.84 9.72
C ASP A 79 18.42 0.70 9.66
N ASP A 80 18.17 1.29 8.49
CA ASP A 80 18.07 2.75 8.29
C ASP A 80 16.63 3.29 8.28
N GLY A 81 15.67 2.52 8.79
CA GLY A 81 14.26 2.93 8.87
C GLY A 81 13.49 2.81 7.55
N ARG A 82 14.07 2.16 6.53
CA ARG A 82 13.38 1.82 5.27
C ARG A 82 12.69 0.47 5.38
N THR A 83 11.49 0.35 4.81
CA THR A 83 10.79 -0.95 4.71
C THR A 83 10.68 -1.38 3.27
N LYS A 84 11.29 -2.50 2.90
CA LYS A 84 11.06 -3.10 1.60
C LYS A 84 9.87 -4.05 1.66
N VAL A 85 8.87 -3.76 0.85
CA VAL A 85 7.59 -4.46 0.78
C VAL A 85 7.52 -5.10 -0.62
N SER A 86 8.35 -6.11 -0.86
CA SER A 86 8.44 -6.77 -2.16
C SER A 86 7.76 -8.13 -2.16
N LYS A 87 6.87 -8.35 -3.13
CA LYS A 87 6.28 -9.65 -3.43
C LYS A 87 7.20 -10.43 -4.37
N GLY A 88 7.67 -11.62 -3.97
CA GLY A 88 8.29 -12.60 -4.88
C GLY A 88 7.28 -13.15 -5.89
N TRP A 89 7.76 -13.66 -7.03
CA TRP A 89 6.88 -14.09 -8.15
C TRP A 89 5.84 -15.16 -7.78
N PHE A 90 6.15 -16.01 -6.80
CA PHE A 90 5.25 -17.06 -6.28
C PHE A 90 4.68 -16.74 -4.89
N GLU A 91 4.93 -15.54 -4.37
CA GLU A 91 4.58 -15.20 -3.00
C GLU A 91 3.12 -14.78 -2.92
N SER A 92 2.33 -15.44 -2.08
CA SER A 92 1.01 -14.95 -1.70
C SER A 92 1.13 -13.59 -0.97
N SER A 93 0.07 -12.77 -1.00
CA SER A 93 0.07 -11.47 -0.32
C SER A 93 -0.65 -11.53 1.02
N SER A 94 -0.43 -10.51 1.85
CA SER A 94 -1.15 -10.28 3.10
C SER A 94 -1.52 -8.79 3.19
N LEU A 95 -2.61 -8.52 3.90
CA LEU A 95 -3.03 -7.17 4.27
C LEU A 95 -2.31 -6.79 5.56
N TYR A 96 -1.68 -5.62 5.55
CA TYR A 96 -0.94 -5.08 6.69
C TYR A 96 -1.50 -3.73 7.13
N ASP A 97 -1.36 -3.45 8.42
CA ASP A 97 -1.39 -2.13 9.01
C ASP A 97 0.01 -1.75 9.46
N ILE A 98 0.55 -0.70 8.85
CA ILE A 98 1.87 -0.15 9.19
C ILE A 98 1.64 1.13 9.96
N VAL A 99 2.04 1.12 11.24
CA VAL A 99 1.76 2.21 12.18
C VAL A 99 3.04 2.95 12.47
N TYR A 100 3.04 4.28 12.29
CA TYR A 100 4.14 5.17 12.64
C TYR A 100 3.72 6.08 13.79
N ASN A 101 4.53 6.11 14.85
CA ASN A 101 4.32 7.05 15.95
C ASN A 101 4.99 8.41 15.68
N SER A 102 4.83 9.34 16.62
CA SER A 102 5.39 10.70 16.52
C SER A 102 6.92 10.73 16.42
N SER A 103 7.63 9.75 16.98
CA SER A 103 9.08 9.59 16.90
C SER A 103 9.56 8.91 15.61
N GLY A 104 8.63 8.40 14.80
CA GLY A 104 8.93 7.66 13.57
C GLY A 104 9.32 6.20 13.81
N GLU A 105 9.07 5.68 15.01
CA GLU A 105 9.10 4.24 15.26
C GLU A 105 7.93 3.59 14.55
N VAL A 106 8.11 2.34 14.13
CA VAL A 106 7.19 1.67 13.22
C VAL A 106 6.82 0.29 13.74
N VAL A 107 5.55 -0.07 13.60
CA VAL A 107 5.02 -1.39 13.90
C VAL A 107 4.33 -1.94 12.65
N TYR A 108 4.69 -3.16 12.26
CA TYR A 108 4.08 -3.87 11.14
C TYR A 108 3.11 -4.95 11.65
N SER A 109 1.82 -4.67 11.57
CA SER A 109 0.78 -5.59 12.00
C SER A 109 0.17 -6.29 10.79
N LYS A 110 0.33 -7.61 10.71
CA LYS A 110 -0.37 -8.42 9.70
C LYS A 110 -1.82 -8.61 10.13
N ILE A 111 -2.76 -8.11 9.32
CA ILE A 111 -4.20 -8.27 9.58
C ILE A 111 -4.66 -9.66 9.13
N GLN A 112 -4.33 -10.04 7.89
CA GLN A 112 -4.67 -11.35 7.35
C GLN A 112 -3.84 -11.71 6.12
N ASP A 113 -3.76 -13.00 5.81
CA ASP A 113 -3.33 -13.47 4.50
C ASP A 113 -4.44 -13.30 3.45
N ASN A 114 -4.07 -12.88 2.24
CA ASN A 114 -5.00 -12.85 1.11
C ASN A 114 -5.18 -14.26 0.56
N LYS A 115 -6.41 -14.80 0.61
CA LYS A 115 -6.75 -16.14 0.11
C LYS A 115 -8.11 -16.15 -0.59
N GLY A 116 -8.18 -16.72 -1.79
CA GLY A 116 -9.45 -16.86 -2.52
C GLY A 116 -10.17 -15.53 -2.73
N LYS A 117 -11.38 -15.37 -2.15
CA LYS A 117 -12.22 -14.17 -2.29
C LYS A 117 -11.94 -13.07 -1.24
N THR A 118 -10.99 -13.28 -0.33
CA THR A 118 -10.72 -12.37 0.80
C THR A 118 -9.60 -11.38 0.52
N TYR A 119 -9.47 -10.88 -0.70
CA TYR A 119 -8.56 -9.78 -0.99
C TYR A 119 -9.29 -8.46 -0.75
N TYR A 120 -8.88 -7.67 0.24
CA TYR A 120 -9.52 -6.38 0.55
C TYR A 120 -8.81 -5.22 -0.15
N GLN A 121 -9.53 -4.13 -0.40
CA GLN A 121 -9.04 -2.98 -1.14
C GLN A 121 -8.97 -1.75 -0.22
N PRO A 122 -7.85 -1.56 0.53
CA PRO A 122 -7.70 -0.43 1.45
C PRO A 122 -7.95 0.92 0.79
N PHE A 123 -7.49 1.11 -0.46
CA PHE A 123 -7.66 2.36 -1.20
C PHE A 123 -9.11 2.88 -1.23
N TYR A 124 -10.10 1.97 -1.35
CA TYR A 124 -11.52 2.34 -1.34
C TYR A 124 -12.16 2.34 0.05
N GLY A 125 -11.35 2.19 1.10
CA GLY A 125 -11.80 2.22 2.48
C GLY A 125 -11.94 3.64 3.03
N THR A 126 -12.59 3.74 4.19
CA THR A 126 -12.76 5.01 4.92
C THR A 126 -12.51 4.79 6.40
N TYR A 127 -11.91 5.78 7.05
CA TYR A 127 -11.73 5.84 8.50
C TYR A 127 -12.69 6.87 9.08
N GLN A 128 -13.53 6.45 10.02
CA GLN A 128 -14.44 7.33 10.74
C GLN A 128 -14.77 6.75 12.12
N ASP A 129 -14.82 7.61 13.14
CA ASP A 129 -15.25 7.27 14.51
C ASP A 129 -14.54 6.01 15.09
N GLY A 130 -13.22 5.95 14.93
CA GLY A 130 -12.40 4.84 15.42
C GLY A 130 -12.46 3.56 14.57
N LYS A 131 -13.19 3.58 13.44
CA LYS A 131 -13.41 2.40 12.60
C LYS A 131 -12.88 2.63 11.20
N PHE A 132 -12.12 1.67 10.69
CA PHE A 132 -11.77 1.61 9.28
C PHE A 132 -12.63 0.56 8.58
N ILE A 133 -13.30 0.93 7.50
CA ILE A 133 -14.15 0.01 6.72
C ILE A 133 -13.62 -0.07 5.30
N MET A 134 -13.46 -1.29 4.78
CA MET A 134 -13.09 -1.54 3.38
C MET A 134 -13.82 -2.75 2.81
N MET A 135 -13.90 -2.80 1.47
CA MET A 135 -14.56 -3.87 0.75
C MET A 135 -13.56 -4.87 0.13
N SER A 136 -14.00 -6.11 -0.05
CA SER A 136 -13.26 -7.12 -0.80
C SER A 136 -13.35 -6.91 -2.32
N SER A 137 -12.30 -7.31 -3.03
CA SER A 137 -12.31 -7.43 -4.48
C SER A 137 -13.13 -8.64 -4.88
N GLY A 138 -14.21 -8.43 -5.63
CA GLY A 138 -15.05 -9.52 -6.14
C GLY A 138 -16.38 -9.02 -6.66
N GLY A 139 -16.72 -9.38 -7.91
CA GLY A 139 -17.89 -8.83 -8.60
C GLY A 139 -19.24 -9.19 -7.99
N LYS A 140 -19.49 -10.48 -7.71
CA LYS A 140 -20.85 -10.97 -7.40
C LYS A 140 -21.24 -10.95 -5.91
N LYS A 141 -20.28 -10.92 -4.97
CA LYS A 141 -20.52 -10.86 -3.52
C LYS A 141 -19.37 -10.10 -2.85
N ARG A 142 -19.58 -8.83 -2.53
CA ARG A 142 -18.61 -8.02 -1.78
C ARG A 142 -18.73 -8.33 -0.29
N GLN A 143 -17.60 -8.50 0.37
CA GLN A 143 -17.51 -8.59 1.83
C GLN A 143 -16.95 -7.28 2.36
N PHE A 144 -17.30 -6.93 3.59
CA PHE A 144 -16.72 -5.78 4.28
C PHE A 144 -15.80 -6.28 5.40
N MET A 145 -14.72 -5.56 5.61
CA MET A 145 -13.85 -5.70 6.77
C MET A 145 -13.97 -4.41 7.57
N ILE A 146 -14.15 -4.54 8.88
CA ILE A 146 -14.17 -3.44 9.84
C ILE A 146 -13.00 -3.67 10.79
N LEU A 147 -12.11 -2.69 10.89
CA LEU A 147 -11.00 -2.65 11.83
C LEU A 147 -11.31 -1.61 12.92
N GLN A 148 -10.92 -1.90 14.16
CA GLN A 148 -11.21 -1.09 15.35
C GLN A 148 -9.96 -0.83 16.17
#